data_AF-A0A2V6VNW1-F1
#
_entry.id   AF-A0A2V6VNW1-F1
#
_cell.length_a   1.000
_cell.length_b   1.000
_cell.length_c   1.000
_cell.angle_alpha   90.00
_cell.angle_beta   90.00
_cell.angle_gamma   90.00
#
_symmetry.space_group_name_H-M   'P 1'
#
loop_
_entity.id
_entity.type
_entity.pdbx_description
1 polymer ?
#
loop_
_entity_poly.entity_id
_entity_poly.type
_entity_poly.pdbx_seq_one_letter_code
_entity_poly.pdbx_strand_id
1 'polypeptide(L)' 'PGRPNATLWSLATHPADPARIVAFTLFGEVYVTEDAGESWRKVAREFGEIRTVAWLPA' A
#
# COMPACT_ATOMS: atom_id res chain seq x y z
N PRO A 1 -0.70 -7.86 -9.75
CA PRO A 1 -1.96 -7.08 -9.73
C PRO A 1 -2.11 -6.33 -11.07
N GLY A 2 -3.32 -5.96 -11.47
CA GLY A 2 -3.53 -5.18 -12.69
C GLY A 2 -2.96 -3.76 -12.59
N ARG A 3 -3.06 -3.00 -13.69
CA ARG A 3 -2.70 -1.58 -13.70
C ARG A 3 -3.56 -0.80 -12.68
N PRO A 4 -2.97 0.06 -11.83
CA PRO A 4 -3.73 0.92 -10.93
C PRO A 4 -4.68 1.85 -11.71
N ASN A 5 -5.83 2.13 -11.12
CA ASN A 5 -6.82 3.05 -11.69
C ASN A 5 -6.44 4.53 -11.50
N ALA A 6 -5.50 4.82 -10.60
CA ALA A 6 -5.05 6.15 -10.24
C ALA A 6 -3.54 6.18 -9.93
N THR A 7 -2.98 7.39 -9.80
CA THR A 7 -1.56 7.59 -9.51
C THR A 7 -1.20 7.01 -8.14
N LEU A 8 -0.19 6.14 -8.11
CA LEU A 8 0.50 5.73 -6.89
C LEU A 8 1.07 6.97 -6.21
N TRP A 9 0.59 7.27 -5.02
CA TRP A 9 0.87 8.54 -4.35
C TRP A 9 2.01 8.40 -3.35
N SER A 10 2.02 7.32 -2.58
CA SER A 10 3.05 7.10 -1.57
C SER A 10 3.13 5.64 -1.13
N LEU A 11 4.14 5.34 -0.32
CA LEU A 11 4.42 4.05 0.28
C LEU A 11 4.94 4.22 1.72
N ALA A 12 4.64 3.26 2.58
CA ALA A 12 5.12 3.20 3.96
C ALA A 12 5.70 1.81 4.27
N THR A 13 6.95 1.79 4.70
CA THR A 13 7.67 0.58 5.12
C THR A 13 7.39 0.27 6.58
N HIS A 14 7.27 -1.02 6.92
CA HIS A 14 7.09 -1.42 8.31
C HIS A 14 8.44 -1.30 9.07
N PRO A 15 8.48 -0.60 10.22
CA PRO A 15 9.74 -0.26 10.88
C PRO A 15 10.49 -1.48 11.45
N ALA A 16 9.79 -2.55 11.82
CA ALA A 16 10.39 -3.78 12.34
C ALA A 16 10.53 -4.90 11.31
N ASP A 17 9.95 -4.75 10.11
CA ASP A 17 9.93 -5.79 9.08
C ASP A 17 10.00 -5.14 7.69
N PRO A 18 11.21 -4.88 7.17
CA PRO A 18 11.38 -4.15 5.91
C PRO A 18 10.80 -4.88 4.69
N ALA A 19 10.47 -6.17 4.80
CA ALA A 19 9.79 -6.89 3.71
C ALA A 19 8.33 -6.45 3.54
N ARG A 20 7.73 -5.84 4.58
CA ARG A 20 6.34 -5.34 4.54
C ARG A 20 6.28 -3.89 4.14
N ILE A 21 5.60 -3.63 3.03
CA ILE A 21 5.36 -2.27 2.52
C ILE A 21 3.89 -2.13 2.15
N VAL A 22 3.29 -1.01 2.53
CA VAL A 22 1.97 -0.58 2.05
C VAL A 22 2.19 0.53 1.04
N ALA A 23 1.57 0.43 -0.13
CA ALA A 23 1.50 1.51 -1.11
C ALA A 23 0.04 1.84 -1.39
N PHE A 24 -0.25 3.09 -1.77
CA PHE A 24 -1.62 3.49 -2.08
C PHE A 24 -1.69 4.46 -3.25
N THR A 25 -2.84 4.47 -3.92
CA THR A 25 -3.18 5.47 -4.94
C THR A 25 -3.98 6.61 -4.34
N LEU A 26 -3.92 7.78 -4.98
CA LEU A 26 -4.66 8.96 -4.51
C LEU A 26 -6.17 8.68 -4.37
N PHE A 27 -6.75 7.85 -5.25
CA PHE A 27 -8.18 7.51 -5.27
C PHE A 27 -8.50 6.12 -4.71
N GLY A 28 -7.74 5.68 -3.71
CA GLY A 28 -8.29 4.71 -2.75
C GLY A 28 -7.91 3.25 -2.96
N GLU A 29 -7.05 2.92 -3.92
CA GLU A 29 -6.48 1.57 -4.02
C GLU A 29 -5.32 1.42 -3.05
N VAL A 30 -5.31 0.33 -2.27
CA VAL A 30 -4.21 -0.01 -1.37
C VAL A 30 -3.58 -1.32 -1.80
N TYR A 31 -2.26 -1.37 -1.80
CA TYR A 31 -1.45 -2.52 -2.14
C TYR A 31 -0.50 -2.84 -1.00
N VAL A 32 -0.26 -4.14 -0.78
CA VAL A 32 0.66 -4.63 0.24
C VAL A 32 1.62 -5.61 -0.40
N THR A 33 2.89 -5.50 -0.05
CA THR A 33 3.91 -6.52 -0.28
C THR A 33 4.38 -7.07 1.06
N GLU A 34 4.77 -8.33 1.06
CA GLU A 34 5.39 -9.05 2.19
C GLU A 34 6.75 -9.64 1.79
N ASP A 35 7.26 -9.26 0.62
CA ASP A 35 8.47 -9.75 -0.04
C ASP A 35 9.32 -8.59 -0.61
N ALA A 36 9.35 -7.46 0.11
CA ALA A 36 10.14 -6.28 -0.24
C ALA A 36 9.85 -5.67 -1.64
N GLY A 37 8.65 -5.93 -2.17
CA GLY A 37 8.16 -5.37 -3.43
C GLY A 37 8.29 -6.29 -4.64
N GLU A 38 8.73 -7.54 -4.47
CA GLU A 38 8.75 -8.54 -5.55
C GLU A 38 7.34 -8.86 -6.04
N SER A 39 6.38 -8.97 -5.12
CA SER A 39 4.97 -9.16 -5.44
C SER A 39 4.06 -8.29 -4.57
N TRP A 40 2.90 -7.93 -5.15
CA TRP A 40 1.96 -7.01 -4.52
C TRP A 40 0.54 -7.59 -4.56
N ARG A 41 -0.15 -7.51 -3.42
CA ARG A 41 -1.56 -7.86 -3.29
C ARG A 41 -2.39 -6.59 -3.12
N LYS A 42 -3.41 -6.42 -3.95
CA LYS A 42 -4.41 -5.35 -3.77
C LYS A 42 -5.32 -5.71 -2.59
N VAL A 43 -5.53 -4.77 -1.68
CA VAL A 43 -6.55 -4.88 -0.62
C VAL A 43 -7.93 -4.74 -1.28
N ALA A 44 -8.85 -5.66 -0.96
CA ALA A 44 -10.15 -5.73 -1.63
C ALA A 44 -11.05 -4.51 -1.38
N ARG A 45 -10.90 -3.84 -0.23
CA ARG A 45 -11.62 -2.60 0.07
C ARG A 45 -10.99 -1.45 -0.71
N GLU A 46 -11.84 -0.71 -1.41
CA GLU A 46 -11.51 0.61 -1.95
C GLU A 46 -11.92 1.70 -0.96
N PHE A 47 -11.15 2.77 -0.95
CA PHE A 47 -11.37 3.93 -0.11
C PHE A 47 -11.69 5.16 -0.98
N GLY A 48 -11.99 6.29 -0.36
CA GLY A 48 -12.02 7.58 -1.04
C GLY A 48 -10.60 8.11 -1.29
N GLU A 49 -10.41 9.42 -1.14
CA GLU A 49 -9.06 9.99 -1.17
C GLU A 49 -8.23 9.49 0.02
N ILE A 50 -7.04 8.98 -0.26
CA ILE A 50 -6.05 8.61 0.77
C ILE A 50 -4.94 9.67 0.76
N ARG A 51 -4.71 10.30 1.91
CA ARG A 51 -3.63 11.30 2.09
C ARG A 51 -2.37 10.72 2.70
N THR A 52 -2.52 9.69 3.53
CA THR A 52 -1.44 9.09 4.31
C THR A 52 -1.79 7.67 4.73
N VAL A 53 -0.77 6.87 4.97
CA VAL A 53 -0.86 5.55 5.60
C VAL A 53 0.26 5.45 6.63
N ALA A 54 -0.01 4.79 7.75
CA ALA A 54 0.96 4.57 8.81
C ALA A 54 0.80 3.16 9.39
N TRP A 55 1.92 2.57 9.76
CA TRP A 55 1.94 1.36 10.57
C TRP A 55 1.70 1.74 12.02
N LEU A 56 0.75 1.08 12.67
CA LEU A 56 0.51 1.23 14.10
C LEU A 56 1.24 0.10 14.84
N PRO A 57 1.87 0.40 15.98
CA PRO A 57 2.30 -0.66 16.90
C PRO A 57 1.11 -1.53 17.30
N ALA A 58 1.38 -2.80 17.59
CA ALA A 58 0.42 -3.70 18.20
C ALA A 58 0.05 -3.25 19.62
#